data_AF-A0A972V3J6-F1
#
_entry.id   AF-A0A972V3J6-F1
#
_cell.length_a   1.000
_cell.length_b   1.000
_cell.length_c   1.000
_cell.angle_alpha   90.00
_cell.angle_beta   90.00
_cell.angle_gamma   90.00
#
_symmetry.space_group_name_H-M   'P 1'
#
loop_
_entity.id
_entity.type
_entity.pdbx_description
1 polymer ?
#
loop_
_entity_poly.entity_id
_entity_poly.type
_entity_poly.pdbx_seq_one_letter_code
_entity_poly.pdbx_strand_id
1 'polypeptide(L)'
;MTEETGHSPFEQTREHIKRISTWLRGFYIVLFAILFYVAEVVIAAVVIFQFLHTLFTGKTNRRLLTLGQSLSTYAYQILTYISYNSDDQPYPFSAWPKGAPTGDARKKTAKKKTSEAQTTQPNTAAVEQAPPEPDEQEKP
;
A
#
# COMPACT_ATOMS: atom_id res chain seq x y z
N MET A 1 30.78 48.21 -25.57
CA MET A 1 29.52 48.27 -24.81
C MET A 1 28.54 47.31 -25.48
N THR A 2 28.56 46.05 -25.04
CA THR A 2 27.44 45.08 -25.10
C THR A 2 27.80 43.99 -24.11
N GLU A 3 27.23 44.13 -22.91
CA GLU A 3 27.24 43.15 -21.83
C GLU A 3 26.37 41.92 -22.19
N GLU A 4 26.48 40.87 -21.37
CA GLU A 4 25.53 39.76 -21.21
C GLU A 4 25.40 38.78 -22.41
N THR A 5 25.85 37.53 -22.32
CA THR A 5 25.09 36.50 -21.61
C THR A 5 25.95 35.25 -21.38
N GLY A 6 26.42 35.07 -20.14
CA GLY A 6 26.98 33.80 -19.66
C GLY A 6 25.88 32.79 -19.39
N HIS A 7 25.28 32.21 -20.43
CA HIS A 7 24.31 31.11 -20.26
C HIS A 7 25.08 29.83 -19.90
N SER A 8 25.19 29.56 -18.61
CA SER A 8 25.94 28.42 -18.07
C SER A 8 25.30 27.08 -18.53
N PRO A 9 26.07 26.08 -18.98
CA PRO A 9 25.55 24.76 -19.40
C PRO A 9 24.71 24.05 -18.33
N PHE A 10 24.94 24.41 -17.07
CA PHE A 10 24.21 23.93 -15.92
C PHE A 10 22.72 24.34 -15.94
N GLU A 11 22.35 25.48 -16.52
CA GLU A 11 20.94 25.91 -16.64
C GLU A 11 20.13 25.03 -17.61
N GLN A 12 20.73 24.57 -18.71
CA GLN A 12 20.07 23.65 -19.65
C GLN A 12 19.80 22.27 -19.00
N THR A 13 20.69 21.83 -18.11
CA THR A 13 20.50 20.60 -17.35
C THR A 13 19.35 20.75 -16.35
N ARG A 14 19.22 21.92 -15.71
CA ARG A 14 18.11 22.23 -14.80
C ARG A 14 16.76 22.22 -15.51
N GLU A 15 16.68 22.73 -16.74
CA GLU A 15 15.47 22.61 -17.59
C GLU A 15 15.15 21.16 -17.96
N HIS A 16 16.16 20.35 -18.31
CA HIS A 16 15.95 18.91 -18.54
C HIS A 16 15.43 18.20 -17.29
N ILE A 17 15.92 18.55 -16.09
CA ILE A 17 15.41 17.97 -14.84
C ILE A 17 13.98 18.45 -14.51
N LYS A 18 13.61 19.70 -14.83
CA LYS A 18 12.20 20.12 -14.75
C LYS A 18 11.28 19.27 -15.64
N ARG A 19 11.76 18.78 -16.79
CA ARG A 19 11.03 17.81 -17.63
C ARG A 19 10.99 16.40 -17.02
N ILE A 20 12.00 16.00 -16.25
CA ILE A 20 12.01 14.69 -15.54
C ILE A 20 10.80 14.58 -14.61
N SER A 21 10.37 15.64 -13.93
CA SER A 21 9.16 15.58 -13.10
C SER A 21 7.89 15.24 -13.90
N THR A 22 7.75 15.81 -15.10
CA THR A 22 6.61 15.52 -16.00
C THR A 22 6.72 14.12 -16.61
N TRP A 23 7.92 13.72 -17.01
CA TRP A 23 8.20 12.37 -17.52
C TRP A 23 8.02 11.30 -16.46
N LEU A 24 8.36 11.58 -15.21
CA LEU A 24 8.17 10.69 -14.08
C LEU A 24 6.68 10.48 -13.79
N ARG A 25 5.85 11.54 -13.91
CA ARG A 25 4.38 11.40 -13.86
C ARG A 25 3.87 10.52 -15.00
N GLY A 26 4.39 10.69 -16.22
CA GLY A 26 4.11 9.81 -17.36
C GLY A 26 4.48 8.35 -17.10
N PHE A 27 5.66 8.10 -16.52
CA PHE A 27 6.10 6.78 -16.11
C PHE A 27 5.16 6.17 -15.06
N TYR A 28 4.76 6.93 -14.05
CA TYR A 28 3.79 6.46 -13.05
C TYR A 28 2.43 6.15 -13.67
N ILE A 29 1.95 6.94 -14.64
CA ILE A 29 0.69 6.64 -15.35
C ILE A 29 0.78 5.27 -16.03
N VAL A 30 1.87 4.98 -16.75
CA VAL A 30 2.07 3.68 -17.41
C VAL A 30 2.18 2.54 -16.39
N LEU A 31 2.97 2.73 -15.33
CA LEU A 31 3.13 1.76 -14.26
C LEU A 31 1.79 1.42 -13.58
N PHE A 32 1.01 2.45 -13.21
CA PHE A 32 -0.28 2.27 -12.58
C PHE A 32 -1.34 1.72 -13.54
N ALA A 33 -1.26 2.01 -14.84
CA ALA A 33 -2.12 1.37 -15.84
C ALA A 33 -1.89 -0.15 -15.91
N ILE A 34 -0.64 -0.61 -15.83
CA ILE A 34 -0.31 -2.05 -15.74
C ILE A 34 -0.87 -2.64 -14.44
N LEU A 35 -0.66 -1.95 -13.31
CA LEU A 35 -1.20 -2.39 -12.02
C LEU A 35 -2.72 -2.43 -11.99
N PHE A 36 -3.39 -1.50 -12.68
CA PHE A 36 -4.83 -1.49 -12.85
C PHE A 36 -5.31 -2.73 -13.61
N TYR A 37 -4.66 -3.08 -14.71
CA TYR A 37 -4.98 -4.29 -15.47
C TYR A 37 -4.80 -5.56 -14.61
N VAL A 38 -3.71 -5.65 -13.85
CA VAL A 38 -3.51 -6.76 -12.90
C VAL A 38 -4.62 -6.79 -11.85
N ALA A 39 -4.99 -5.64 -11.29
CA ALA A 39 -6.08 -5.55 -10.32
C ALA A 39 -7.40 -6.05 -10.90
N GLU A 40 -7.73 -5.70 -12.16
CA GLU A 40 -8.91 -6.17 -12.86
C GLU A 40 -8.94 -7.70 -12.99
N VAL A 41 -7.83 -8.31 -13.42
CA VAL A 41 -7.68 -9.77 -13.49
C VAL A 41 -7.87 -10.42 -12.12
N VAL A 42 -7.30 -9.83 -11.07
CA VAL A 42 -7.45 -10.34 -9.70
C VAL A 42 -8.90 -10.19 -9.21
N ILE A 43 -9.58 -9.09 -9.50
CA ILE A 43 -11.02 -8.92 -9.18
C ILE A 43 -11.82 -10.03 -9.85
N ALA A 44 -11.60 -10.26 -11.15
CA ALA A 44 -12.29 -11.31 -11.90
C ALA A 44 -12.04 -12.69 -11.28
N ALA A 45 -10.79 -13.02 -10.93
CA ALA A 45 -10.45 -14.27 -10.26
C ALA A 45 -11.14 -14.42 -8.89
N VAL A 46 -11.19 -13.36 -8.08
CA VAL A 46 -11.88 -13.35 -6.78
C VAL A 46 -13.38 -13.57 -6.94
N VAL A 47 -14.00 -12.94 -7.95
CA VAL A 47 -15.43 -13.10 -8.25
C VAL A 47 -15.74 -14.54 -8.68
N ILE A 48 -14.94 -15.10 -9.60
CA ILE A 48 -15.10 -16.50 -10.05
C ILE A 48 -14.95 -17.45 -8.86
N PHE A 49 -13.89 -17.28 -8.05
CA PHE A 49 -13.68 -18.12 -6.88
C PHE A 49 -14.83 -18.01 -5.86
N GLN A 50 -15.32 -16.79 -5.60
CA GLN A 50 -16.47 -16.57 -4.72
C GLN A 50 -17.73 -17.25 -5.26
N PHE A 51 -17.96 -17.18 -6.58
CA PHE A 51 -19.10 -17.82 -7.22
C PHE A 51 -19.03 -19.35 -7.08
N LEU A 52 -17.87 -19.96 -7.38
CA LEU A 52 -17.64 -21.39 -7.18
C LEU A 52 -17.84 -21.78 -5.72
N HIS A 53 -17.21 -21.07 -4.79
CA HIS A 53 -17.32 -21.37 -3.36
C HIS A 53 -18.76 -21.22 -2.85
N THR A 54 -19.51 -20.23 -3.34
CA THR A 54 -20.91 -20.03 -2.99
C THR A 54 -21.78 -21.17 -3.53
N LEU A 55 -21.47 -21.71 -4.71
CA LEU A 55 -22.19 -22.85 -5.27
C LEU A 55 -21.94 -24.13 -4.47
N PHE A 56 -20.70 -24.36 -4.01
CA PHE A 56 -20.37 -25.54 -3.20
C PHE A 56 -20.79 -25.42 -1.73
N THR A 57 -20.68 -24.23 -1.12
CA THR A 57 -20.84 -24.04 0.34
C THR A 57 -22.14 -23.32 0.73
N GLY A 58 -22.81 -22.66 -0.22
CA GLY A 58 -23.98 -21.80 0.05
C GLY A 58 -23.67 -20.55 0.88
N LYS A 59 -22.39 -20.29 1.20
CA LYS A 59 -21.94 -19.20 2.06
C LYS A 59 -20.87 -18.39 1.36
N THR A 60 -21.02 -17.07 1.40
CA THR A 60 -20.02 -16.11 0.91
C THR A 60 -18.93 -15.89 1.96
N ASN A 61 -17.66 -15.92 1.54
CA ASN A 61 -16.55 -15.72 2.46
C ASN A 61 -16.33 -14.22 2.74
N ARG A 62 -16.45 -13.82 4.01
CA ARG A 62 -16.34 -12.41 4.45
C ARG A 62 -14.94 -11.81 4.21
N ARG A 63 -13.89 -12.64 4.19
CA ARG A 63 -12.52 -12.21 3.87
C ARG A 63 -12.40 -11.83 2.40
N LEU A 64 -13.00 -12.61 1.50
CA LEU A 64 -12.99 -12.35 0.06
C LEU A 64 -13.85 -11.14 -0.31
N LEU A 65 -14.97 -10.92 0.39
CA LEU A 65 -15.75 -9.68 0.26
C LEU A 65 -14.93 -8.45 0.66
N THR A 66 -14.19 -8.54 1.77
CA THR A 66 -13.34 -7.45 2.24
C THR A 66 -12.18 -7.18 1.27
N LEU A 67 -11.58 -8.25 0.72
CA LEU A 67 -10.54 -8.16 -0.31
C LEU A 67 -11.07 -7.48 -1.57
N GLY A 68 -12.22 -7.93 -2.08
CA GLY A 68 -12.89 -7.31 -3.24
C GLY A 68 -13.16 -5.82 -3.02
N GLN A 69 -13.67 -5.44 -1.85
CA GLN A 69 -13.90 -4.04 -1.50
C GLN A 69 -12.60 -3.22 -1.49
N SER A 70 -11.52 -3.75 -0.91
CA SER A 70 -10.22 -3.07 -0.94
C SER A 70 -9.66 -2.94 -2.35
N LEU A 71 -9.87 -3.95 -3.20
CA LEU A 71 -9.36 -3.99 -4.56
C LEU A 71 -10.12 -3.00 -5.47
N SER A 72 -11.45 -2.88 -5.31
CA SER A 72 -12.24 -1.84 -5.96
C SER A 72 -11.82 -0.43 -5.53
N THR A 73 -11.51 -0.25 -4.24
CA THR A 73 -11.03 1.03 -3.71
C THR A 73 -9.62 1.35 -4.21
N TYR A 74 -8.78 0.35 -4.43
CA TYR A 74 -7.46 0.49 -5.05
C TYR A 74 -7.59 0.90 -6.53
N ALA A 75 -8.47 0.26 -7.29
CA ALA A 75 -8.79 0.63 -8.67
C ALA A 75 -9.25 2.09 -8.78
N TYR A 76 -10.12 2.54 -7.87
CA TYR A 76 -10.55 3.94 -7.81
C TYR A 76 -9.38 4.91 -7.59
N GLN A 77 -8.48 4.62 -6.65
CA GLN A 77 -7.30 5.45 -6.39
C GLN A 77 -6.34 5.53 -7.59
N ILE A 78 -6.16 4.41 -8.31
CA ILE A 78 -5.38 4.42 -9.55
C ILE A 78 -6.04 5.35 -10.57
N LEU A 79 -7.35 5.20 -10.80
CA LEU A 79 -8.09 6.02 -11.77
C LEU A 79 -8.01 7.51 -11.43
N THR A 80 -8.19 7.88 -10.16
CA THR A 80 -8.10 9.29 -9.77
C THR A 80 -6.69 9.85 -9.94
N TYR A 81 -5.65 9.06 -9.68
CA TYR A 81 -4.25 9.46 -9.90
C TYR A 81 -3.92 9.65 -11.39
N ILE A 82 -4.23 8.66 -12.24
CA ILE A 82 -3.91 8.71 -13.68
C ILE A 82 -4.76 9.74 -14.43
N SER A 83 -5.99 10.02 -13.96
CA SER A 83 -6.88 11.05 -14.52
C SER A 83 -6.63 12.44 -13.94
N TYR A 84 -5.53 12.67 -13.21
CA TYR A 84 -5.17 13.97 -12.62
C TYR A 84 -6.19 14.52 -11.60
N ASN A 85 -7.14 13.70 -11.15
CA ASN A 85 -8.11 14.08 -10.11
C ASN A 85 -7.50 14.02 -8.70
N SER A 86 -6.33 13.39 -8.56
CA SER A 86 -5.58 13.31 -7.31
C SER A 86 -4.07 13.28 -7.58
N ASP A 87 -3.29 13.87 -6.67
CA ASP A 87 -1.83 13.74 -6.65
C ASP A 87 -1.35 12.70 -5.61
N ASP A 88 -2.26 12.04 -4.89
CA ASP A 88 -1.93 10.95 -3.96
C ASP A 88 -1.55 9.69 -4.74
N GLN A 89 -0.35 9.16 -4.47
CA GLN A 89 0.14 7.95 -5.14
C GLN A 89 -0.48 6.70 -4.51
N PRO A 90 -1.09 5.78 -5.29
CA PRO A 90 -1.60 4.52 -4.78
C PRO A 90 -0.49 3.59 -4.25
N TYR A 91 -0.90 2.51 -3.56
CA TYR A 91 -0.01 1.39 -3.22
C TYR A 91 0.80 0.96 -4.46
N PRO A 92 2.11 0.69 -4.37
CA PRO A 92 2.91 0.43 -3.16
C PRO A 92 3.44 1.66 -2.41
N PHE A 93 3.20 2.88 -2.90
CA PHE A 93 3.78 4.09 -2.28
C PHE A 93 2.94 4.63 -1.12
N SER A 94 1.68 4.22 -1.03
CA SER A 94 0.77 4.50 0.09
C SER A 94 0.25 3.21 0.73
N ALA A 95 -0.45 3.35 1.86
CA ALA A 95 -1.02 2.21 2.57
C ALA A 95 -2.13 1.52 1.74
N TRP A 96 -2.17 0.19 1.81
CA TRP A 96 -3.24 -0.59 1.18
C TRP A 96 -4.62 -0.12 1.65
N PRO A 97 -5.57 0.15 0.73
CA PRO A 97 -6.90 0.61 1.09
C PRO A 97 -7.66 -0.41 1.94
N LYS A 98 -8.36 0.09 2.96
CA LYS A 98 -9.24 -0.72 3.79
C LYS A 98 -10.61 -0.05 3.83
N GLY A 99 -11.62 -0.75 3.33
CA GLY A 99 -13.00 -0.25 3.29
C GLY A 99 -13.33 0.47 1.99
N ALA A 100 -14.44 1.19 2.00
CA ALA A 100 -14.96 1.91 0.83
C ALA A 100 -14.16 3.19 0.51
N PRO A 101 -14.20 3.66 -0.75
CA PRO A 101 -13.59 4.93 -1.13
C PRO A 101 -14.33 6.07 -0.43
N THR A 102 -13.82 6.52 0.71
CA THR A 102 -14.20 7.79 1.33
C THR A 102 -13.34 8.88 0.72
N GLY A 103 -13.93 9.95 0.19
CA GLY A 103 -13.24 11.09 -0.46
C GLY A 103 -12.30 11.91 0.45
N ASP A 104 -11.95 11.39 1.63
CA ASP A 104 -11.18 12.03 2.70
C ASP A 104 -9.81 11.36 2.93
N ALA A 105 -9.08 11.07 1.85
CA ALA A 105 -7.67 10.66 1.96
C ALA A 105 -6.74 11.77 2.53
N ARG A 106 -7.29 12.96 2.83
CA ARG A 106 -6.53 14.18 3.13
C ARG A 106 -5.89 14.29 4.53
N LYS A 107 -5.98 13.29 5.43
CA LYS A 107 -5.59 13.53 6.86
C LYS A 107 -4.75 12.48 7.61
N LYS A 108 -4.14 11.47 6.97
CA LYS A 108 -3.45 10.39 7.72
C LYS A 108 -1.92 10.26 7.56
N THR A 109 -1.25 11.13 6.79
CA THR A 109 0.22 11.05 6.61
C THR A 109 1.06 11.81 7.64
N ALA A 110 0.46 12.56 8.57
CA ALA A 110 1.21 13.35 9.57
C ALA A 110 1.49 12.66 10.93
N LYS A 111 1.04 11.42 11.18
CA LYS A 111 1.18 10.77 12.52
C LYS A 111 1.76 9.35 12.52
N LYS A 112 2.78 9.07 11.69
CA LYS A 112 3.54 7.82 11.80
C LYS A 112 5.06 8.01 11.62
N LYS A 113 5.61 9.07 12.24
CA LYS A 113 7.03 9.13 12.65
C LYS A 113 7.06 9.20 14.18
N THR A 114 6.88 8.06 14.84
CA THR A 114 7.28 7.73 16.23
C THR A 114 6.70 6.33 16.51
N SER A 115 7.37 5.31 16.01
CA SER A 115 7.22 3.93 16.49
C SER A 115 8.40 3.11 15.95
N GLU A 116 9.60 3.57 16.24
CA GLU A 116 10.79 2.71 16.29
C GLU A 116 11.22 2.67 17.75
N ALA A 117 10.55 1.81 18.51
CA ALA A 117 11.13 1.20 19.70
C ALA A 117 11.16 -0.31 19.42
N GLN A 118 12.28 -0.73 18.85
CA GLN A 118 12.95 -2.01 19.07
C GLN A 118 12.06 -3.20 19.49
N THR A 119 11.83 -4.11 18.54
CA THR A 119 11.76 -5.54 18.85
C THR A 119 12.43 -6.28 17.70
N THR A 120 13.67 -6.68 17.93
CA THR A 120 14.26 -7.83 17.26
C THR A 120 15.28 -8.40 18.23
N GLN A 121 15.03 -9.62 18.70
CA GLN A 121 16.06 -10.65 18.75
C GLN A 121 15.37 -12.02 18.83
N PRO A 122 15.48 -12.85 17.79
CA PRO A 122 15.22 -14.28 17.88
C PRO A 122 16.54 -14.98 18.25
N ASN A 123 16.56 -15.78 19.30
CA ASN A 123 17.46 -16.93 19.32
C ASN A 123 16.88 -18.08 20.15
N THR A 124 16.86 -19.23 19.50
CA THR A 124 16.51 -20.55 20.03
C THR A 124 17.80 -21.21 20.51
N ALA A 125 17.86 -21.66 21.77
CA ALA A 125 18.38 -22.97 22.19
C ALA A 125 18.91 -22.96 23.63
N ALA A 126 18.39 -23.93 24.43
CA ALA A 126 18.97 -24.56 25.63
C ALA A 126 19.14 -23.64 26.86
N VAL A 127 18.71 -24.00 28.07
CA VAL A 127 18.97 -25.24 28.81
C VAL A 127 17.92 -25.36 29.92
N GLU A 128 17.28 -26.52 29.99
CA GLU A 128 17.02 -27.32 31.21
C GLU A 128 16.85 -26.60 32.56
N GLN A 129 15.66 -26.73 33.18
CA GLN A 129 15.50 -27.37 34.51
C GLN A 129 14.02 -27.45 34.93
N ALA A 130 13.71 -28.56 35.60
CA ALA A 130 12.42 -29.15 35.90
C ALA A 130 11.56 -28.40 36.96
N PRO A 131 10.27 -28.75 37.14
CA PRO A 131 9.26 -27.98 37.89
C PRO A 131 9.40 -28.11 39.42
N PRO A 132 9.02 -27.09 40.20
CA PRO A 132 8.48 -27.30 41.54
C PRO A 132 6.95 -27.25 41.52
N GLU A 133 6.39 -28.16 42.31
CA GLU A 133 4.99 -28.53 42.49
C GLU A 133 4.00 -27.38 42.76
N PRO A 134 2.70 -27.59 42.48
CA PRO A 134 1.63 -26.70 42.92
C PRO A 134 1.40 -26.84 44.42
N ASP A 135 1.69 -25.78 45.18
CA ASP A 135 1.23 -25.62 46.57
C ASP A 135 -0.31 -25.53 46.58
N GLU A 136 -0.93 -26.69 46.75
CA GLU A 136 -2.32 -26.82 47.16
C GLU A 136 -2.32 -27.39 48.58
N GLN A 137 -3.02 -26.70 49.50
CA GLN A 137 -3.39 -27.06 50.87
C GLN A 137 -2.57 -26.43 52.01
N GLU A 138 -3.11 -25.34 52.58
CA GLU A 138 -3.34 -25.33 54.03
C GLU A 138 -4.53 -24.42 54.40
N LYS A 139 -5.63 -25.05 54.83
CA LYS A 139 -6.69 -24.47 55.68
C LYS A 139 -7.01 -25.57 56.70
N PRO A 140 -6.91 -25.31 58.00
CA PRO A 140 -8.09 -24.94 58.79
C PRO A 140 -7.90 -23.65 59.60
#